data_AF-A0A256XB83-F1
#
_entry.id   AF-A0A256XB83-F1
#
_cell.length_a   1.000
_cell.length_b   1.000
_cell.length_c   1.000
_cell.angle_alpha   90.00
_cell.angle_beta   90.00
_cell.angle_gamma   90.00
#
_symmetry.space_group_name_H-M   'P 1'
#
loop_
_entity.id
_entity.type
_entity.pdbx_description
1 polymer ?
#
loop_
_entity_poly.entity_id
_entity_poly.type
_entity_poly.pdbx_seq_one_letter_code
_entity_poly.pdbx_strand_id
1 'polypeptide(L)'
;MRVLKKLDLPSNVEIIYFDDEKEMIKEIFNVINQYPIVITFNGDNFDLRYLYHRAIRLGFKKEEIPIELTKDEAHVKYGVHIDLYKFFYNNAIKVYAFGNAYKEVTLDTIAKALLGTSKVEIEKPISELSLEELAHYNYQDAKITLDLTTFNNNLTLKLIILLMRISRLPMEDLVRQGVSSWVKSLFYAEHRIRNYLIPRPEEITGLKGTVDTTPIIKGKKYKGAIVVEPKPGVHFNVVVLDFASLYPSVIKKYNLSYETVRCVHPECRDQKVPETNHWVCKKRRGLTSQIIGFLRDIRVKWFKPMSKNKNL
;
A
#
# COMPACT_ATOMS: atom_id res chain seq x y z
N MET A 1 18.42 14.85 44.57
CA MET A 1 17.47 15.82 43.99
C MET A 1 17.35 15.51 42.50
N ARG A 2 16.40 14.65 42.11
CA ARG A 2 16.18 14.30 40.69
C ARG A 2 15.37 15.43 40.06
N VAL A 3 16.00 16.15 39.15
CA VAL A 3 15.30 17.12 38.29
C VAL A 3 14.36 16.31 37.41
N LEU A 4 13.07 16.31 37.73
CA LEU A 4 12.03 15.88 36.80
C LEU A 4 12.15 16.81 35.59
N LYS A 5 12.59 16.26 34.44
CA LYS A 5 12.48 16.96 33.15
C LYS A 5 11.02 17.39 33.02
N LYS A 6 10.77 18.70 32.92
CA LYS A 6 9.48 19.20 32.45
C LYS A 6 9.14 18.43 31.17
N LEU A 7 7.98 17.77 31.13
CA LEU A 7 7.49 17.12 29.93
C LEU A 7 7.23 18.23 28.90
N ASP A 8 8.14 18.37 27.93
CA ASP A 8 8.11 19.41 26.90
C ASP A 8 7.05 19.09 25.84
N LEU A 9 5.78 19.27 26.21
CA LEU A 9 4.75 19.46 25.19
C LEU A 9 5.06 20.76 24.44
N PRO A 10 5.01 20.77 23.09
CA PRO A 10 5.20 21.98 22.32
C PRO A 10 4.23 23.08 22.76
N SER A 11 4.67 24.34 22.70
CA SER A 11 3.89 25.49 23.19
C SER A 11 2.56 25.71 22.45
N ASN A 12 2.38 25.07 21.30
CA ASN A 12 1.15 25.10 20.51
C ASN A 12 0.22 23.90 20.76
N VAL A 13 0.48 23.08 21.78
CA VAL A 13 -0.42 22.00 22.21
C VAL A 13 -1.33 22.51 23.32
N GLU A 14 -2.64 22.38 23.11
CA GLU A 14 -3.66 22.68 24.09
C GLU A 14 -4.12 21.38 24.78
N ILE A 15 -4.15 21.36 26.10
CA ILE A 15 -4.71 20.26 26.89
C ILE A 15 -6.07 20.69 27.42
N ILE A 16 -7.11 19.97 27.01
CA ILE A 16 -8.48 20.19 27.47
C ILE A 16 -8.85 19.09 28.45
N TYR A 17 -9.28 19.48 29.64
CA TYR A 17 -9.69 18.56 30.70
C TYR A 17 -11.21 18.38 30.68
N PHE A 18 -11.65 17.14 30.90
CA PHE A 18 -13.06 16.79 31.00
C PHE A 18 -13.28 15.96 32.26
N ASP A 19 -14.29 16.33 33.05
CA ASP A 19 -14.70 15.55 34.23
C ASP A 19 -15.54 14.33 33.85
N ASP A 20 -16.15 14.35 32.66
CA ASP A 20 -17.04 13.33 32.15
C ASP A 20 -16.57 12.79 30.79
N GLU A 21 -16.49 11.47 30.69
CA GLU A 21 -16.02 10.78 29.48
C GLU A 21 -16.95 10.98 28.28
N LYS A 22 -18.25 11.16 28.52
CA LYS A 22 -19.23 11.39 27.45
C LYS A 22 -18.94 12.73 26.78
N GLU A 23 -18.71 13.79 27.54
CA GLU A 23 -18.34 15.09 26.95
C GLU A 23 -16.98 15.04 26.25
N MET A 24 -16.00 14.28 26.77
CA MET A 24 -14.72 14.06 26.08
C MET A 24 -14.90 13.37 24.71
N ILE A 25 -15.69 12.29 24.64
CA ILE A 25 -15.95 11.56 23.39
C ILE A 25 -16.75 12.43 22.40
N LYS A 26 -17.68 13.23 22.90
CA LYS A 26 -18.43 14.18 22.08
C LYS A 26 -17.50 15.20 21.43
N GLU A 27 -16.50 15.71 22.16
CA GLU A 27 -15.51 16.61 21.58
C GLU A 27 -14.61 15.90 20.56
N ILE A 28 -14.20 14.66 20.81
CA ILE A 28 -13.48 13.84 19.80
C ILE A 28 -14.30 13.73 18.51
N PHE A 29 -15.62 13.51 18.60
CA PHE A 29 -16.50 13.45 17.44
C PHE A 29 -16.63 14.80 16.72
N ASN A 30 -16.68 15.92 17.47
CA ASN A 30 -16.64 17.26 16.88
C ASN A 30 -15.36 17.46 16.07
N VAL A 31 -14.20 17.12 16.64
CA VAL A 31 -12.90 17.23 15.96
C VAL A 31 -12.86 16.33 14.72
N ILE A 32 -13.29 15.07 14.80
CA ILE A 32 -13.36 14.16 13.64
C ILE A 32 -14.15 14.80 12.48
N ASN A 33 -15.27 15.44 12.76
CA ASN A 33 -16.13 16.06 11.74
C ASN A 33 -15.54 17.34 11.11
N GLN A 34 -14.49 17.93 11.71
CA GLN A 34 -13.83 19.11 11.16
C GLN A 34 -12.77 18.79 10.10
N TYR A 35 -12.31 17.53 10.02
CA TYR A 35 -11.24 17.13 9.10
C TYR A 35 -11.75 16.22 7.99
N PRO A 36 -11.38 16.49 6.72
CA PRO A 36 -11.80 15.65 5.59
C PRO A 36 -11.07 14.29 5.55
N ILE A 37 -9.96 14.16 6.27
CA ILE A 37 -9.16 12.95 6.36
C ILE A 37 -8.84 12.68 7.83
N VAL A 38 -9.21 11.50 8.30
CA VAL A 38 -8.85 11.00 9.64
C VAL A 38 -7.81 9.91 9.48
N ILE A 39 -6.66 10.10 10.10
CA ILE A 39 -5.51 9.18 9.99
C ILE A 39 -5.37 8.46 11.32
N THR A 40 -5.17 7.15 11.26
CA THR A 40 -4.95 6.31 12.44
C THR A 40 -3.83 5.31 12.18
N PHE A 41 -3.37 4.63 13.23
CA PHE A 41 -2.51 3.47 13.10
C PHE A 41 -3.18 2.29 13.83
N ASN A 42 -3.79 1.38 13.08
CA ASN A 42 -4.64 0.27 13.56
C ASN A 42 -6.07 0.68 14.00
N GLY A 43 -6.58 1.82 13.49
CA GLY A 43 -7.90 2.33 13.83
C GLY A 43 -9.07 1.47 13.33
N ASP A 44 -8.90 0.68 12.27
CA ASP A 44 -9.93 -0.26 11.78
C ASP A 44 -10.27 -1.34 12.84
N ASN A 45 -9.23 -1.76 13.59
CA ASN A 45 -9.34 -2.87 14.54
C ASN A 45 -9.47 -2.41 15.99
N PHE A 46 -9.05 -1.18 16.31
CA PHE A 46 -9.00 -0.69 17.69
C PHE A 46 -9.68 0.67 17.85
N ASP A 47 -9.04 1.78 17.50
CA ASP A 47 -9.39 3.12 17.95
C ASP A 47 -10.83 3.53 17.64
N LEU A 48 -11.22 3.50 16.35
CA LEU A 48 -12.55 3.93 15.93
C LEU A 48 -13.63 2.94 16.39
N ARG A 49 -13.30 1.65 16.47
CA ARG A 49 -14.19 0.62 16.97
C ARG A 49 -14.44 0.78 18.47
N TYR A 50 -13.39 1.09 19.24
CA TYR A 50 -13.48 1.35 20.66
C TYR A 50 -14.35 2.59 20.92
N LEU A 51 -14.08 3.71 20.23
CA LEU A 51 -14.86 4.94 20.34
C LEU A 51 -16.34 4.70 20.02
N TYR A 52 -16.65 4.00 18.92
CA TYR A 52 -18.02 3.68 18.54
C TYR A 52 -18.74 2.89 19.64
N HIS A 53 -18.15 1.79 20.12
CA HIS A 53 -18.79 0.97 21.16
C HIS A 53 -18.86 1.67 22.52
N ARG A 54 -17.86 2.48 22.87
CA ARG A 54 -17.85 3.26 24.11
C ARG A 54 -18.95 4.32 24.09
N ALA A 55 -19.12 5.03 22.98
CA ALA A 55 -20.20 5.99 22.79
C ALA A 55 -21.59 5.35 22.95
N ILE A 56 -21.82 4.17 22.36
CA ILE A 56 -23.09 3.45 22.56
C ILE A 56 -23.34 3.15 24.06
N ARG A 57 -22.31 2.75 24.80
CA ARG A 57 -22.43 2.48 26.25
C ARG A 57 -22.69 3.73 27.09
N LEU A 58 -22.18 4.89 26.67
CA LEU A 58 -22.41 6.18 27.32
C LEU A 58 -23.75 6.84 26.89
N GLY A 59 -24.56 6.14 26.10
CA GLY A 59 -25.91 6.56 25.72
C GLY A 59 -25.95 7.57 24.57
N PHE A 60 -24.94 7.59 23.69
CA PHE A 60 -25.04 8.31 22.42
C PHE A 60 -26.02 7.60 21.48
N LYS A 61 -26.80 8.37 20.74
CA LYS A 61 -27.59 7.86 19.63
C LYS A 61 -26.67 7.58 18.43
N LYS A 62 -27.05 6.62 17.57
CA LYS A 62 -26.21 6.23 16.41
C LYS A 62 -25.99 7.37 15.43
N GLU A 63 -26.93 8.30 15.36
CA GLU A 63 -26.87 9.47 14.48
C GLU A 63 -25.80 10.46 14.94
N GLU A 64 -25.51 10.51 16.24
CA GLU A 64 -24.50 11.38 16.86
C GLU A 64 -23.07 10.86 16.70
N ILE A 65 -22.90 9.57 16.36
CA ILE A 65 -21.59 8.94 16.20
C ILE A 65 -21.13 9.12 14.74
N PRO A 66 -19.99 9.79 14.47
CA PRO A 66 -19.50 10.03 13.10
C PRO A 66 -18.72 8.85 12.52
N ILE A 67 -18.82 7.68 13.13
CA ILE A 67 -18.07 6.47 12.79
C ILE A 67 -19.05 5.41 12.29
N GLU A 68 -18.72 4.75 11.18
CA GLU A 68 -19.46 3.63 10.62
C GLU A 68 -18.58 2.39 10.62
N LEU A 69 -19.03 1.31 11.26
CA LEU A 69 -18.27 0.08 11.35
C LEU A 69 -18.79 -0.95 10.35
N THR A 70 -17.86 -1.58 9.64
CA THR A 70 -18.12 -2.84 8.94
C THR A 70 -17.49 -4.00 9.72
N LYS A 71 -17.45 -5.18 9.11
CA LYS A 71 -16.86 -6.39 9.72
C LYS A 71 -15.41 -6.16 10.12
N ASP A 72 -14.60 -5.62 9.21
CA ASP A 72 -13.14 -5.55 9.34
C ASP A 72 -12.58 -4.13 9.15
N GLU A 73 -13.45 -3.12 8.95
CA GLU A 73 -13.07 -1.75 8.62
C GLU A 73 -13.89 -0.75 9.45
N ALA A 74 -13.32 0.43 9.68
CA ALA A 74 -14.02 1.58 10.23
C ALA A 74 -13.99 2.73 9.21
N HIS A 75 -15.09 3.45 9.08
CA HIS A 75 -15.21 4.62 8.21
C HIS A 75 -15.66 5.83 9.04
N VAL A 76 -15.44 7.02 8.49
CA VAL A 76 -15.98 8.26 9.05
C VAL A 76 -17.05 8.81 8.12
N LYS A 77 -18.18 9.27 8.67
CA LYS A 77 -19.35 9.71 7.88
C LYS A 77 -19.04 10.90 6.96
N TYR A 78 -18.19 11.80 7.45
CA TYR A 78 -17.91 13.09 6.79
C TYR A 78 -16.43 13.22 6.40
N GLY A 79 -15.87 12.20 5.76
CA GLY A 79 -14.48 12.24 5.30
C GLY A 79 -13.97 10.90 4.82
N VAL A 80 -12.64 10.78 4.82
CA VAL A 80 -11.92 9.56 4.45
C VAL A 80 -11.14 9.08 5.67
N HIS A 81 -11.32 7.83 6.07
CA HIS A 81 -10.46 7.23 7.08
C HIS A 81 -9.29 6.50 6.43
N ILE A 82 -8.07 6.82 6.87
CA ILE A 82 -6.84 6.17 6.45
C ILE A 82 -6.23 5.43 7.64
N ASP A 83 -6.29 4.11 7.60
CA ASP A 83 -5.53 3.25 8.52
C ASP A 83 -4.12 2.99 7.97
N LEU A 84 -3.13 3.69 8.54
CA LEU A 84 -1.73 3.56 8.13
C LEU A 84 -1.14 2.20 8.45
N TYR A 85 -1.65 1.48 9.46
CA TYR A 85 -1.18 0.14 9.75
C TYR A 85 -1.38 -0.76 8.52
N LYS A 86 -2.58 -0.74 7.92
CA LYS A 86 -2.89 -1.52 6.71
C LYS A 86 -2.01 -1.11 5.53
N PHE A 87 -1.79 0.19 5.35
CA PHE A 87 -0.95 0.71 4.27
C PHE A 87 0.51 0.27 4.40
N PHE A 88 1.13 0.45 5.56
CA PHE A 88 2.53 0.06 5.79
C PHE A 88 2.71 -1.46 5.93
N TYR A 89 1.65 -2.19 6.28
CA TYR A 89 1.64 -3.66 6.28
C TYR A 89 1.76 -4.24 4.86
N ASN A 90 1.25 -3.53 3.85
CA ASN A 90 1.29 -3.99 2.47
C ASN A 90 2.75 -4.26 2.01
N ASN A 91 3.04 -5.51 1.64
CA ASN A 91 4.38 -5.96 1.27
C ASN A 91 4.98 -5.16 0.10
N ALA A 92 4.18 -4.71 -0.86
CA ALA A 92 4.70 -3.93 -1.97
C ALA A 92 5.08 -2.51 -1.54
N ILE A 93 4.35 -1.91 -0.61
CA ILE A 93 4.70 -0.62 0.00
C ILE A 93 6.01 -0.77 0.78
N LYS A 94 6.08 -1.79 1.66
CA LYS A 94 7.28 -2.11 2.44
C LYS A 94 8.51 -2.31 1.56
N VAL A 95 8.42 -3.17 0.54
CA VAL A 95 9.56 -3.56 -0.30
C VAL A 95 9.89 -2.49 -1.34
N TYR A 96 8.91 -2.04 -2.14
CA TYR A 96 9.18 -1.23 -3.32
C TYR A 96 9.12 0.28 -3.07
N ALA A 97 8.26 0.75 -2.16
CA ALA A 97 8.18 2.17 -1.84
C ALA A 97 9.21 2.57 -0.78
N PHE A 98 9.39 1.74 0.25
CA PHE A 98 10.26 2.03 1.39
C PHE A 98 11.49 1.12 1.51
N GLY A 99 11.79 0.30 0.49
CA GLY A 99 13.08 -0.40 0.40
C GLY A 99 13.37 -1.39 1.53
N ASN A 100 12.34 -1.97 2.16
CA ASN A 100 12.45 -2.78 3.38
C ASN A 100 13.12 -2.07 4.56
N ALA A 101 12.93 -0.74 4.69
CA ALA A 101 13.45 0.04 5.82
C ALA A 101 12.94 -0.47 7.19
N TYR A 102 11.78 -1.12 7.23
CA TYR A 102 11.21 -1.73 8.43
C TYR A 102 10.78 -3.18 8.15
N LYS A 103 10.97 -4.05 9.14
CA LYS A 103 10.54 -5.47 9.07
C LYS A 103 9.18 -5.66 9.74
N GLU A 104 9.11 -5.27 11.00
CA GLU A 104 7.90 -5.30 11.83
C GLU A 104 7.03 -4.08 11.56
N VAL A 105 5.72 -4.24 11.73
CA VAL A 105 4.72 -3.21 11.42
C VAL A 105 4.14 -2.67 12.72
N THR A 106 5.00 -2.05 13.53
CA THR A 106 4.60 -1.32 14.73
C THR A 106 4.84 0.17 14.49
N LEU A 107 4.08 1.02 15.18
CA LEU A 107 4.21 2.48 15.04
C LEU A 107 5.65 2.94 15.37
N ASP A 108 6.24 2.41 16.44
CA ASP A 108 7.61 2.76 16.85
C ASP A 108 8.67 2.30 15.84
N THR A 109 8.60 1.07 15.35
CA THR A 109 9.58 0.55 14.37
C THR A 109 9.53 1.34 13.07
N ILE A 110 8.33 1.69 12.60
CA ILE A 110 8.17 2.48 11.37
C ILE A 110 8.62 3.94 11.59
N ALA A 111 8.29 4.53 12.74
CA ALA A 111 8.74 5.88 13.09
C ALA A 111 10.27 5.96 13.12
N LYS A 112 10.94 5.01 13.78
CA LYS A 112 12.40 4.94 13.82
C LYS A 112 12.99 4.82 12.42
N ALA A 113 12.42 3.96 11.59
CA ALA A 113 12.93 3.68 10.25
C ALA A 113 12.71 4.84 9.25
N LEU A 114 11.56 5.53 9.31
CA LEU A 114 11.17 6.51 8.30
C LEU A 114 11.32 7.97 8.74
N LEU A 115 11.18 8.25 10.04
CA LEU A 115 11.21 9.60 10.61
C LEU A 115 12.45 9.86 11.46
N GLY A 116 13.14 8.80 11.92
CA GLY A 116 14.25 8.93 12.89
C GLY A 116 13.78 9.30 14.29
N THR A 117 12.48 9.15 14.59
CA THR A 117 11.87 9.44 15.89
C THR A 117 11.36 8.17 16.55
N SER A 118 11.14 8.19 17.86
CA SER A 118 10.62 7.06 18.62
C SER A 118 9.39 7.46 19.43
N LYS A 119 8.63 6.45 19.89
CA LYS A 119 7.62 6.65 20.93
C LYS A 119 8.25 7.13 22.24
N VAL A 120 7.43 7.73 23.10
CA VAL A 120 7.82 7.99 24.50
C VAL A 120 7.99 6.64 25.21
N GLU A 121 9.16 6.43 25.82
CA GLU A 121 9.38 5.28 26.68
C GLU A 121 8.64 5.47 28.00
N ILE A 122 7.86 4.47 28.39
CA ILE A 122 7.13 4.46 29.66
C ILE A 122 7.77 3.42 30.59
N GLU A 123 8.21 3.86 31.76
CA GLU A 123 8.82 3.00 32.78
C GLU A 123 7.78 2.32 33.70
N LYS A 124 6.53 2.81 33.66
CA LYS A 124 5.42 2.38 34.52
C LYS A 124 4.20 1.98 33.68
N PRO A 125 3.26 1.19 34.23
CA PRO A 125 1.97 0.93 33.60
C PRO A 125 1.23 2.23 33.26
N ILE A 126 0.49 2.24 32.15
CA ILE A 126 -0.28 3.42 31.68
C ILE A 126 -1.24 3.93 32.77
N SER A 127 -1.80 3.04 33.59
CA SER A 127 -2.70 3.37 34.70
C SER A 127 -2.05 4.15 35.86
N GLU A 128 -0.72 4.17 35.93
CA GLU A 128 0.04 4.84 37.00
C GLU A 128 0.67 6.16 36.54
N LEU A 129 0.47 6.54 35.28
CA LEU A 129 0.98 7.80 34.73
C LEU A 129 0.15 8.99 35.23
N SER A 130 0.81 10.12 35.44
CA SER A 130 0.10 11.39 35.66
C SER A 130 -0.66 11.80 34.39
N LEU A 131 -1.66 12.68 34.53
CA LEU A 131 -2.42 13.16 33.37
C LEU A 131 -1.52 13.86 32.35
N GLU A 132 -0.50 14.58 32.81
CA GLU A 132 0.50 15.25 31.96
C GLU A 132 1.39 14.24 31.23
N GLU A 133 1.85 13.18 31.92
CA GLU A 133 2.63 12.09 31.31
C GLU A 133 1.81 11.36 30.24
N LEU A 134 0.55 11.06 30.55
CA LEU A 134 -0.38 10.41 29.64
C LEU A 134 -0.70 11.29 28.41
N ALA A 135 -0.93 12.59 28.62
CA ALA A 135 -1.17 13.54 27.54
C ALA A 135 0.04 13.63 26.59
N HIS A 136 1.25 13.71 27.14
CA HIS A 136 2.48 13.72 26.35
C HIS A 136 2.70 12.41 25.57
N TYR A 137 2.47 11.26 26.20
CA TYR A 137 2.53 9.95 25.55
C TYR A 137 1.55 9.85 24.36
N ASN A 138 0.28 10.20 24.59
CA ASN A 138 -0.76 10.12 23.57
C ASN A 138 -0.52 11.13 22.43
N TYR A 139 -0.10 12.35 22.79
CA TYR A 139 0.29 13.37 21.81
C TYR A 139 1.41 12.87 20.89
N GLN A 140 2.45 12.23 21.43
CA GLN A 140 3.55 11.71 20.62
C GLN A 140 3.07 10.63 19.64
N ASP A 141 2.21 9.70 20.07
CA ASP A 141 1.66 8.67 19.19
C ASP A 141 0.81 9.27 18.05
N ALA A 142 -0.04 10.26 18.37
CA ALA A 142 -0.82 10.99 17.37
C ALA A 142 0.08 11.80 16.41
N LYS A 143 1.11 12.46 16.95
CA LYS A 143 2.08 13.24 16.18
C LYS A 143 2.86 12.36 15.21
N ILE A 144 3.40 11.22 15.68
CA ILE A 144 4.09 10.26 14.81
C ILE A 144 3.16 9.79 13.69
N THR A 145 1.91 9.47 14.03
CA THR A 145 0.90 9.02 13.05
C THR A 145 0.66 10.07 11.96
N LEU A 146 0.56 11.34 12.34
CA LEU A 146 0.49 12.46 11.38
C LEU A 146 1.78 12.60 10.57
N ASP A 147 2.94 12.60 11.23
CA ASP A 147 4.26 12.77 10.61
C ASP A 147 4.55 11.70 9.56
N LEU A 148 4.06 10.46 9.74
CA LEU A 148 4.13 9.39 8.73
C LEU A 148 3.41 9.73 7.42
N THR A 149 2.55 10.75 7.40
CA THR A 149 1.90 11.24 6.19
C THR A 149 2.49 12.54 5.64
N THR A 150 3.17 13.32 6.49
CA THR A 150 3.68 14.66 6.15
C THR A 150 5.19 14.70 5.86
N PHE A 151 5.95 13.69 6.28
CA PHE A 151 7.40 13.63 6.06
C PHE A 151 7.78 13.65 4.57
N ASN A 152 9.01 14.08 4.29
CA ASN A 152 9.57 14.18 2.93
C ASN A 152 8.61 14.88 1.96
N ASN A 153 8.04 16.02 2.40
CA ASN A 153 7.07 16.80 1.66
C ASN A 153 5.82 15.98 1.28
N ASN A 154 5.16 15.42 2.29
CA ASN A 154 3.96 14.59 2.18
C ASN A 154 4.13 13.33 1.31
N LEU A 155 5.29 12.66 1.39
CA LEU A 155 5.65 11.54 0.52
C LEU A 155 4.59 10.42 0.53
N THR A 156 4.20 9.96 1.71
CA THR A 156 3.21 8.88 1.88
C THR A 156 1.85 9.29 1.30
N LEU A 157 1.36 10.48 1.62
CA LEU A 157 0.07 10.95 1.11
C LEU A 157 0.08 11.11 -0.42
N LYS A 158 1.16 11.67 -0.97
CA LYS A 158 1.36 11.77 -2.43
C LYS A 158 1.39 10.38 -3.07
N LEU A 159 2.05 9.41 -2.45
CA LEU A 159 2.10 8.03 -2.92
C LEU A 159 0.71 7.39 -2.93
N ILE A 160 -0.07 7.53 -1.85
CA ILE A 160 -1.46 7.07 -1.77
C ILE A 160 -2.29 7.67 -2.91
N ILE A 161 -2.24 8.99 -3.10
CA ILE A 161 -2.99 9.68 -4.16
C ILE A 161 -2.55 9.22 -5.57
N LEU A 162 -1.26 9.03 -5.80
CA LEU A 162 -0.75 8.56 -7.09
C LEU A 162 -1.21 7.12 -7.38
N LEU A 163 -1.12 6.24 -6.38
CA LEU A 163 -1.57 4.86 -6.51
C LEU A 163 -3.09 4.79 -6.72
N MET A 164 -3.87 5.62 -6.02
CA MET A 164 -5.32 5.78 -6.22
C MET A 164 -5.64 6.15 -7.68
N ARG A 165 -4.91 7.12 -8.25
CA ARG A 165 -5.08 7.54 -9.65
C ARG A 165 -4.70 6.46 -10.65
N ILE A 166 -3.65 5.68 -10.37
CA ILE A 166 -3.19 4.59 -11.23
C ILE A 166 -4.15 3.38 -11.15
N SER A 167 -4.56 2.98 -9.96
CA SER A 167 -5.39 1.79 -9.73
C SER A 167 -6.87 2.04 -9.99
N ARG A 168 -7.31 3.32 -10.06
CA ARG A 168 -8.72 3.72 -10.16
C ARG A 168 -9.57 3.21 -8.99
N LEU A 169 -8.95 3.06 -7.82
CA LEU A 169 -9.64 2.73 -6.57
C LEU A 169 -9.87 4.00 -5.75
N PRO A 170 -10.92 4.05 -4.91
CA PRO A 170 -11.00 5.02 -3.81
C PRO A 170 -9.81 4.91 -2.87
N MET A 171 -9.53 5.98 -2.13
CA MET A 171 -8.38 6.04 -1.20
C MET A 171 -8.48 4.98 -0.10
N GLU A 172 -9.68 4.78 0.45
CA GLU A 172 -9.97 3.80 1.50
C GLU A 172 -9.71 2.36 1.05
N ASP A 173 -10.21 1.99 -0.14
CA ASP A 173 -9.97 0.68 -0.73
C ASP A 173 -8.48 0.46 -1.00
N LEU A 174 -7.79 1.48 -1.50
CA LEU A 174 -6.37 1.38 -1.83
C LEU A 174 -5.54 1.01 -0.60
N VAL A 175 -5.73 1.71 0.52
CA VAL A 175 -4.90 1.51 1.72
C VAL A 175 -5.18 0.19 2.43
N ARG A 176 -6.36 -0.42 2.20
CA ARG A 176 -6.77 -1.70 2.80
C ARG A 176 -6.49 -2.92 1.93
N GLN A 177 -6.38 -2.75 0.62
CA GLN A 177 -6.24 -3.86 -0.33
C GLN A 177 -4.79 -4.14 -0.76
N GLY A 178 -4.55 -5.38 -1.20
CA GLY A 178 -3.27 -5.79 -1.78
C GLY A 178 -3.10 -5.35 -3.23
N VAL A 179 -1.85 -5.36 -3.71
CA VAL A 179 -1.48 -4.94 -5.08
C VAL A 179 -2.25 -5.66 -6.18
N SER A 180 -2.59 -6.95 -5.98
CA SER A 180 -3.39 -7.70 -6.94
C SER A 180 -4.75 -7.04 -7.21
N SER A 181 -5.39 -6.47 -6.18
CA SER A 181 -6.65 -5.74 -6.33
C SER A 181 -6.45 -4.42 -7.06
N TRP A 182 -5.35 -3.72 -6.78
CA TRP A 182 -5.00 -2.47 -7.48
C TRP A 182 -4.81 -2.69 -8.98
N VAL A 183 -4.07 -3.75 -9.35
CA VAL A 183 -3.86 -4.14 -10.75
C VAL A 183 -5.18 -4.59 -11.37
N LYS A 184 -5.97 -5.42 -10.67
CA LYS A 184 -7.29 -5.88 -11.16
C LYS A 184 -8.21 -4.69 -11.47
N SER A 185 -8.30 -3.72 -10.58
CA SER A 185 -9.12 -2.50 -10.76
C SER A 185 -8.67 -1.69 -11.98
N LEU A 186 -7.36 -1.45 -12.13
CA LEU A 186 -6.80 -0.81 -13.33
C LEU A 186 -7.22 -1.56 -14.60
N PHE A 187 -7.05 -2.89 -14.64
CA PHE A 187 -7.43 -3.67 -15.82
C PHE A 187 -8.94 -3.62 -16.08
N TYR A 188 -9.78 -3.66 -15.07
CA TYR A 188 -11.23 -3.56 -15.22
C TYR A 188 -11.62 -2.20 -15.80
N ALA A 189 -11.05 -1.12 -15.29
CA ALA A 189 -11.26 0.23 -15.84
C ALA A 189 -10.82 0.31 -17.31
N GLU A 190 -9.64 -0.21 -17.64
CA GLU A 190 -9.11 -0.17 -19.01
C GLU A 190 -9.93 -1.03 -20.00
N HIS A 191 -10.54 -2.13 -19.55
CA HIS A 191 -11.51 -2.88 -20.34
C HIS A 191 -12.76 -2.05 -20.62
N ARG A 192 -13.35 -1.43 -19.59
CA ARG A 192 -14.57 -0.64 -19.74
C ARG A 192 -14.37 0.57 -20.64
N ILE A 193 -13.25 1.29 -20.50
CA ILE A 193 -12.89 2.42 -21.38
C ILE A 193 -12.81 1.98 -22.85
N ARG A 194 -12.39 0.74 -23.12
CA ARG A 194 -12.25 0.19 -24.48
C ARG A 194 -13.46 -0.61 -24.95
N ASN A 195 -14.55 -0.63 -24.18
CA ASN A 195 -15.74 -1.46 -24.44
C ASN A 195 -15.41 -2.95 -24.60
N TYR A 196 -14.42 -3.46 -23.86
CA TYR A 196 -14.09 -4.88 -23.84
C TYR A 196 -14.90 -5.59 -22.76
N LEU A 197 -15.40 -6.79 -23.09
CA LEU A 197 -15.95 -7.69 -22.09
C LEU A 197 -14.81 -8.13 -21.16
N ILE A 198 -15.03 -8.02 -19.85
CA ILE A 198 -14.10 -8.53 -18.85
C ILE A 198 -14.28 -10.06 -18.79
N PRO A 199 -13.26 -10.85 -19.16
CA PRO A 199 -13.38 -12.29 -19.18
C PRO A 199 -13.42 -12.87 -17.76
N ARG A 200 -14.16 -13.96 -17.61
CA ARG A 200 -14.14 -14.78 -16.40
C ARG A 200 -12.90 -15.67 -16.37
N PRO A 201 -12.37 -16.04 -15.18
CA PRO A 201 -11.22 -16.93 -15.09
C PRO A 201 -11.39 -18.25 -15.85
N GLU A 202 -12.60 -18.83 -15.85
CA GLU A 202 -12.93 -20.10 -16.51
C GLU A 202 -12.92 -19.97 -18.04
N GLU A 203 -13.20 -18.79 -18.58
CA GLU A 203 -13.15 -18.53 -20.01
C GLU A 203 -11.69 -18.41 -20.48
N ILE A 204 -10.83 -17.79 -19.66
CA ILE A 204 -9.40 -17.70 -19.96
C ILE A 204 -8.76 -19.09 -19.98
N THR A 205 -9.12 -19.96 -19.03
CA THR A 205 -8.60 -21.33 -18.98
C THR A 205 -9.22 -22.21 -20.07
N GLY A 206 -10.53 -22.14 -20.28
CA GLY A 206 -11.25 -22.92 -21.29
C GLY A 206 -10.79 -22.64 -22.72
N LEU A 207 -10.59 -21.37 -23.09
CA LEU A 207 -10.11 -20.96 -24.42
C LEU A 207 -8.68 -21.44 -24.71
N LYS A 208 -7.89 -21.69 -23.68
CA LYS A 208 -6.48 -22.07 -23.81
C LYS A 208 -6.26 -23.58 -23.76
N GLY A 209 -7.31 -24.39 -23.60
CA GLY A 209 -7.20 -25.84 -23.51
C GLY A 209 -6.40 -26.31 -22.29
N THR A 210 -5.90 -27.55 -22.34
CA THR A 210 -5.08 -28.14 -21.28
C THR A 210 -3.81 -27.34 -21.00
N VAL A 211 -3.44 -27.27 -19.72
CA VAL A 211 -2.21 -26.64 -19.22
C VAL A 211 -1.02 -27.43 -19.75
N ASP A 212 -0.49 -27.00 -20.89
CA ASP A 212 0.56 -27.71 -21.65
C ASP A 212 1.98 -27.41 -21.11
N THR A 213 2.09 -27.24 -19.80
CA THR A 213 3.37 -27.18 -19.09
C THR A 213 3.35 -28.28 -18.04
N THR A 214 3.71 -29.49 -18.46
CA THR A 214 3.93 -30.63 -17.57
C THR A 214 5.01 -30.24 -16.54
N PRO A 215 4.81 -30.49 -15.24
CA PRO A 215 5.76 -30.09 -14.20
C PRO A 215 7.08 -30.85 -14.38
N ILE A 216 8.14 -30.14 -14.77
CA ILE A 216 9.49 -30.74 -14.91
C ILE A 216 10.11 -31.01 -13.52
N ILE A 217 9.53 -30.49 -12.43
CA ILE A 217 10.06 -30.63 -11.06
C ILE A 217 8.90 -30.90 -10.08
N LYS A 218 8.98 -32.01 -9.31
CA LYS A 218 8.08 -32.28 -8.18
C LYS A 218 8.05 -31.07 -7.24
N GLY A 219 6.92 -30.35 -7.21
CA GLY A 219 6.68 -29.22 -6.29
C GLY A 219 6.87 -27.80 -6.87
N LYS A 220 7.38 -27.62 -8.10
CA LYS A 220 7.45 -26.30 -8.76
C LYS A 220 6.72 -26.30 -10.10
N LYS A 221 5.65 -25.49 -10.19
CA LYS A 221 4.79 -25.41 -11.39
C LYS A 221 5.46 -24.75 -12.61
N TYR A 222 6.57 -24.01 -12.45
CA TYR A 222 7.24 -23.27 -13.54
C TYR A 222 8.77 -23.19 -13.32
N LYS A 223 9.55 -23.20 -14.41
CA LYS A 223 11.01 -22.95 -14.39
C LYS A 223 11.25 -21.50 -13.94
N GLY A 224 11.95 -21.33 -12.82
CA GLY A 224 12.34 -20.01 -12.30
C GLY A 224 13.49 -19.40 -13.10
N ALA A 225 14.03 -18.28 -12.63
CA ALA A 225 15.25 -17.70 -13.18
C ALA A 225 16.41 -18.71 -13.14
N ILE A 226 17.26 -18.70 -14.16
CA ILE A 226 18.52 -19.44 -14.14
C ILE A 226 19.44 -18.72 -13.15
N VAL A 227 19.82 -19.41 -12.08
CA VAL A 227 20.80 -18.90 -11.11
C VAL A 227 22.14 -19.55 -11.47
N VAL A 228 23.09 -18.73 -11.90
CA VAL A 228 24.47 -19.18 -12.13
C VAL A 228 25.15 -19.27 -10.77
N GLU A 229 25.82 -20.39 -10.49
CA GLU A 229 26.57 -20.54 -9.25
C GLU A 229 27.76 -19.56 -9.24
N PRO A 230 27.87 -18.71 -8.20
CA PRO A 230 28.99 -17.79 -8.10
C PRO A 230 30.27 -18.56 -7.79
N LYS A 231 31.41 -18.13 -8.35
CA LYS A 231 32.72 -18.65 -7.96
C LYS A 231 33.06 -18.13 -6.55
N PRO A 232 33.19 -18.99 -5.53
CA PRO A 232 33.54 -18.53 -4.17
C PRO A 232 34.94 -17.93 -4.14
N GLY A 233 35.13 -16.90 -3.32
CA GLY A 233 36.42 -16.22 -3.16
C GLY A 233 36.27 -14.71 -3.05
N VAL A 234 37.39 -14.03 -2.87
CA VAL A 234 37.46 -12.56 -2.87
C VAL A 234 37.74 -12.10 -4.29
N HIS A 235 36.86 -11.25 -4.82
CA HIS A 235 36.98 -10.70 -6.16
C HIS A 235 37.16 -9.18 -6.07
N PHE A 236 38.08 -8.63 -6.86
CA PHE A 236 38.30 -7.18 -6.96
C PHE A 236 37.74 -6.66 -8.28
N ASN A 237 37.36 -5.38 -8.34
CA ASN A 237 36.85 -4.70 -9.54
C ASN A 237 35.60 -5.34 -10.17
N VAL A 238 34.64 -5.74 -9.33
CA VAL A 238 33.36 -6.33 -9.79
C VAL A 238 32.44 -5.24 -10.33
N VAL A 239 31.93 -5.44 -11.56
CA VAL A 239 30.91 -4.59 -12.18
C VAL A 239 29.57 -5.33 -12.20
N VAL A 240 28.52 -4.69 -11.69
CA VAL A 240 27.15 -5.24 -11.68
C VAL A 240 26.37 -4.68 -12.85
N LEU A 241 25.85 -5.58 -13.70
CA LEU A 241 24.96 -5.24 -14.82
C LEU A 241 23.58 -5.82 -14.54
N ASP A 242 22.54 -4.98 -14.63
CA ASP A 242 21.16 -5.38 -14.42
C ASP A 242 20.24 -4.88 -15.54
N PHE A 243 19.24 -5.68 -15.90
CA PHE A 243 18.21 -5.30 -16.86
C PHE A 243 17.16 -4.43 -16.18
N ALA A 244 17.03 -3.18 -16.62
CA ALA A 244 15.99 -2.28 -16.13
C ALA A 244 14.58 -2.84 -16.35
N SER A 245 13.96 -3.33 -15.26
CA SER A 245 12.61 -3.91 -15.26
C SER A 245 12.47 -5.06 -16.28
N LEU A 246 13.24 -6.13 -16.10
CA LEU A 246 13.31 -7.28 -17.01
C LEU A 246 11.92 -7.81 -17.43
N TYR A 247 11.10 -8.30 -16.50
CA TYR A 247 9.81 -8.91 -16.85
C TYR A 247 8.81 -7.93 -17.50
N PRO A 248 8.61 -6.69 -17.01
CA PRO A 248 7.83 -5.69 -17.75
C PRO A 248 8.34 -5.44 -19.17
N SER A 249 9.65 -5.46 -19.38
CA SER A 249 10.25 -5.29 -20.71
C SER A 249 9.96 -6.48 -21.62
N VAL A 250 10.03 -7.72 -21.10
CA VAL A 250 9.67 -8.95 -21.82
C VAL A 250 8.18 -8.96 -22.19
N ILE A 251 7.30 -8.66 -21.22
CA ILE A 251 5.84 -8.57 -21.42
C ILE A 251 5.49 -7.61 -22.56
N LYS A 252 6.13 -6.43 -22.58
CA LYS A 252 5.96 -5.43 -23.64
C LYS A 252 6.52 -5.90 -24.98
N LYS A 253 7.81 -6.31 -25.00
CA LYS A 253 8.55 -6.63 -26.23
C LYS A 253 7.90 -7.79 -26.98
N TYR A 254 7.48 -8.82 -26.26
CA TYR A 254 6.92 -10.04 -26.85
C TYR A 254 5.39 -10.09 -26.82
N ASN A 255 4.71 -8.97 -26.59
CA ASN A 255 3.24 -8.88 -26.66
C ASN A 255 2.51 -9.88 -25.75
N LEU A 256 3.03 -10.15 -24.55
CA LEU A 256 2.47 -11.15 -23.63
C LEU A 256 1.24 -10.59 -22.91
N SER A 257 0.10 -11.24 -23.10
CA SER A 257 -1.17 -10.89 -22.48
C SER A 257 -2.11 -12.08 -22.47
N TYR A 258 -3.14 -12.06 -21.60
CA TYR A 258 -4.06 -13.19 -21.44
C TYR A 258 -4.84 -13.51 -22.72
N GLU A 259 -5.07 -12.53 -23.60
CA GLU A 259 -5.79 -12.65 -24.86
C GLU A 259 -4.89 -12.77 -26.09
N THR A 260 -3.57 -12.58 -25.96
CA THR A 260 -2.63 -12.70 -27.10
C THR A 260 -1.84 -14.00 -27.09
N VAL A 261 -1.61 -14.57 -25.92
CA VAL A 261 -0.93 -15.87 -25.77
C VAL A 261 -1.91 -17.00 -26.11
N ARG A 262 -1.49 -17.91 -27.00
CA ARG A 262 -2.31 -18.99 -27.57
C ARG A 262 -3.59 -18.48 -28.26
N CYS A 263 -3.48 -17.41 -29.04
CA CYS A 263 -4.63 -16.89 -29.78
C CYS A 263 -5.13 -17.89 -30.85
N VAL A 264 -6.40 -17.77 -31.24
CA VAL A 264 -7.07 -18.66 -32.20
C VAL A 264 -6.55 -18.57 -33.64
N HIS A 265 -5.82 -17.50 -33.98
CA HIS A 265 -5.27 -17.24 -35.32
C HIS A 265 -4.22 -18.29 -35.74
N PRO A 266 -4.49 -19.12 -36.77
CA PRO A 266 -3.56 -20.15 -37.24
C PRO A 266 -2.18 -19.61 -37.66
N GLU A 267 -2.14 -18.44 -38.31
CA GLU A 267 -0.93 -17.78 -38.79
C GLU A 267 -0.05 -17.19 -37.68
N CYS A 268 -0.51 -17.21 -36.43
CA CYS A 268 0.30 -16.78 -35.29
C CYS A 268 1.03 -17.96 -34.62
N ARG A 269 0.75 -19.21 -35.01
CA ARG A 269 1.31 -20.42 -34.37
C ARG A 269 2.81 -20.59 -34.62
N ASP A 270 3.37 -19.91 -35.62
CA ASP A 270 4.79 -19.88 -35.91
C ASP A 270 5.57 -18.92 -34.98
N GLN A 271 4.91 -17.93 -34.37
CA GLN A 271 5.52 -17.05 -33.36
C GLN A 271 5.55 -17.74 -31.98
N LYS A 272 6.37 -18.78 -31.86
CA LYS A 272 6.54 -19.54 -30.64
C LYS A 272 7.34 -18.75 -29.59
N VAL A 273 6.95 -18.92 -28.33
CA VAL A 273 7.73 -18.46 -27.18
C VAL A 273 8.84 -19.49 -26.91
N PRO A 274 10.12 -19.07 -26.87
CA PRO A 274 11.24 -19.99 -26.68
C PRO A 274 11.05 -20.91 -25.47
N GLU A 275 11.49 -22.17 -25.60
CA GLU A 275 11.38 -23.21 -24.55
C GLU A 275 9.94 -23.54 -24.10
N THR A 276 8.91 -23.17 -24.87
CA THR A 276 7.50 -23.47 -24.53
C THR A 276 6.68 -23.89 -25.76
N ASN A 277 5.50 -24.46 -25.50
CA ASN A 277 4.49 -24.74 -26.52
C ASN A 277 3.53 -23.56 -26.79
N HIS A 278 3.85 -22.38 -26.26
CA HIS A 278 3.01 -21.20 -26.41
C HIS A 278 3.39 -20.40 -27.66
N TRP A 279 2.41 -19.74 -28.26
CA TRP A 279 2.62 -18.77 -29.33
C TRP A 279 1.95 -17.44 -28.99
N VAL A 280 2.36 -16.37 -29.66
CA VAL A 280 1.82 -15.02 -29.42
C VAL A 280 1.19 -14.43 -30.68
N CYS A 281 0.06 -13.76 -30.50
CA CYS A 281 -0.66 -13.09 -31.57
C CYS A 281 0.17 -11.99 -32.26
N LYS A 282 0.19 -12.04 -33.61
CA LYS A 282 0.74 -11.01 -34.51
C LYS A 282 -0.26 -9.91 -34.88
N LYS A 283 -1.55 -10.22 -34.81
CA LYS A 283 -2.62 -9.35 -35.35
C LYS A 283 -3.05 -8.23 -34.40
N ARG A 284 -2.96 -8.46 -33.09
CA ARG A 284 -3.41 -7.49 -32.09
C ARG A 284 -2.40 -7.33 -30.97
N ARG A 285 -2.34 -6.13 -30.42
CA ARG A 285 -1.57 -5.84 -29.21
C ARG A 285 -2.39 -6.18 -27.97
N GLY A 286 -1.75 -6.85 -27.02
CA GLY A 286 -2.38 -7.30 -25.80
C GLY A 286 -2.48 -6.20 -24.76
N LEU A 287 -3.58 -6.16 -24.02
CA LEU A 287 -3.88 -5.17 -23.00
C LEU A 287 -2.84 -5.17 -21.90
N THR A 288 -2.42 -6.33 -21.39
CA THR A 288 -1.34 -6.44 -20.41
C THR A 288 -0.04 -5.89 -20.97
N SER A 289 0.30 -6.23 -22.21
CA SER A 289 1.50 -5.74 -22.87
C SER A 289 1.51 -4.22 -23.03
N GLN A 290 0.37 -3.64 -23.40
CA GLN A 290 0.20 -2.20 -23.55
C GLN A 290 0.29 -1.46 -22.22
N ILE A 291 -0.49 -1.86 -21.20
CA ILE A 291 -0.55 -1.17 -19.90
C ILE A 291 0.80 -1.25 -19.19
N ILE A 292 1.37 -2.46 -19.05
CA ILE A 292 2.65 -2.65 -18.37
C ILE A 292 3.78 -1.97 -19.13
N GLY A 293 3.74 -2.04 -20.47
CA GLY A 293 4.68 -1.35 -21.33
C GLY A 293 4.64 0.17 -21.18
N PHE A 294 3.44 0.74 -21.05
CA PHE A 294 3.22 2.16 -20.80
C PHE A 294 3.77 2.58 -19.42
N LEU A 295 3.40 1.88 -18.34
CA LEU A 295 3.87 2.17 -16.99
C LEU A 295 5.41 2.08 -16.88
N ARG A 296 6.01 1.10 -17.54
CA ARG A 296 7.48 0.96 -17.61
C ARG A 296 8.11 2.12 -18.37
N ASP A 297 7.61 2.44 -19.56
CA ASP A 297 8.20 3.48 -20.40
C ASP A 297 8.06 4.87 -19.77
N ILE A 298 6.89 5.20 -19.21
CA ILE A 298 6.69 6.51 -18.56
C ILE A 298 7.65 6.68 -17.38
N ARG A 299 7.87 5.62 -16.60
CA ARG A 299 8.85 5.62 -15.51
C ARG A 299 10.28 5.80 -16.03
N VAL A 300 10.71 4.96 -16.98
CA VAL A 300 12.13 4.90 -17.41
C VAL A 300 12.52 6.10 -18.25
N LYS A 301 11.65 6.54 -19.17
CA LYS A 301 11.96 7.57 -20.16
C LYS A 301 11.64 8.99 -19.67
N TRP A 302 10.63 9.16 -18.81
CA TRP A 302 10.19 10.49 -18.34
C TRP A 302 10.46 10.70 -16.86
N PHE A 303 9.79 9.98 -15.97
CA PHE A 303 9.79 10.32 -14.55
C PHE A 303 11.14 10.09 -13.85
N LYS A 304 11.90 9.04 -14.22
CA LYS A 304 13.22 8.78 -13.63
C LYS A 304 14.28 9.83 -14.03
N PRO A 305 14.35 10.31 -15.29
CA PRO A 305 15.14 11.48 -15.63
C PRO A 305 14.67 12.75 -14.92
N MET A 306 13.36 13.02 -14.90
CA MET A 306 12.79 14.21 -14.27
C MET A 306 13.05 14.26 -12.76
N SER A 307 13.01 13.13 -12.05
CA SER A 307 13.27 13.09 -10.62
C SER A 307 14.73 13.45 -10.24
N LYS A 308 15.64 13.51 -11.22
CA LYS A 308 17.02 13.96 -11.02
C LYS A 308 17.22 15.44 -11.36
N ASN A 309 16.22 16.08 -11.98
CA ASN A 309 16.29 17.49 -12.30
C ASN A 309 16.05 18.28 -11.01
N LYS A 310 17.09 18.97 -10.52
CA LYS A 310 17.05 19.78 -9.30
C LYS A 310 16.33 21.12 -9.48
N ASN A 311 15.91 21.46 -10.69
CA ASN A 311 15.24 22.72 -11.02
C ASN A 311 13.70 22.61 -11.03
N LEU A 312 13.15 21.48 -10.58
CA LEU A 312 11.71 21.21 -10.38
C LEU A 312 11.43 21.08 -8.88
#